data_AF-A0AAJ0E3S6-F1
#
_entry.id   AF-A0AAJ0E3S6-F1
#
_cell.length_a   1.000
_cell.length_b   1.000
_cell.length_c   1.000
_cell.angle_alpha   90.00
_cell.angle_beta   90.00
_cell.angle_gamma   90.00
#
_symmetry.space_group_name_H-M   'P 1'
#
loop_
_entity.id
_entity.type
_entity.pdbx_description
1 polymer ?
#
loop_
_entity_poly.entity_id
_entity_poly.type
_entity_poly.pdbx_seq_one_letter_code
_entity_poly.pdbx_strand_id
1 'polypeptide(L)'
;MAHVDNELRGRLALVTGASGGIGGACARELFKNGARLALTCSSEKTLAKITDLATKLRNSTEDDTDVTCHVVDMSSTTDIEKLFKNIMDEHGHTPDILVSNAGTAGFNNKANPYLENISLEEFDFTININLRASFLLCKLAMPHMVSQGWGRIVFVSSISAIGGGINGCHYAASKAGMTGLMKNLASKHAKDGVTLNDVAPAMIGDTGMIPDEKRVEGTPGDVKNIPVGRLGTPQECANVVLMLSIMKVALKYDIQVNRAVMDKRGITLYDVHYRQE
;
A
#
# COMPACT_ATOMS: atom_id res chain seq x y z
N MET A 1 -18.17 26.34 -8.79
CA MET A 1 -17.28 25.54 -7.92
C MET A 1 -16.77 24.35 -8.73
N ALA A 2 -15.51 23.96 -8.59
CA ALA A 2 -15.03 22.74 -9.25
C ALA A 2 -15.79 21.53 -8.67
N HIS A 3 -16.35 20.67 -9.54
CA HIS A 3 -16.97 19.42 -9.12
C HIS A 3 -15.90 18.52 -8.48
N VAL A 4 -16.15 18.09 -7.24
CA VAL A 4 -15.25 17.16 -6.53
C VAL A 4 -15.75 15.75 -6.79
N ASP A 5 -15.07 15.05 -7.69
CA ASP A 5 -15.36 13.66 -8.04
C ASP A 5 -14.67 12.71 -7.06
N ASN A 6 -15.45 12.22 -6.10
CA ASN A 6 -15.06 11.28 -5.05
C ASN A 6 -15.62 9.86 -5.28
N GLU A 7 -16.29 9.61 -6.40
CA GLU A 7 -16.97 8.35 -6.65
C GLU A 7 -15.97 7.29 -7.09
N LEU A 8 -16.03 6.09 -6.50
CA LEU A 8 -15.22 4.94 -6.93
C LEU A 8 -15.97 4.00 -7.87
N ARG A 9 -17.29 4.19 -8.00
CA ARG A 9 -18.15 3.31 -8.81
C ARG A 9 -17.63 3.21 -10.24
N GLY A 10 -17.35 1.98 -10.67
CA GLY A 10 -16.86 1.68 -12.02
C GLY A 10 -15.37 1.93 -12.25
N ARG A 11 -14.65 2.54 -11.31
CA ARG A 11 -13.20 2.72 -11.38
C ARG A 11 -12.49 1.41 -11.11
N LEU A 12 -11.39 1.17 -11.82
CA LEU A 12 -10.55 0.00 -11.62
C LEU A 12 -9.43 0.28 -10.62
N ALA A 13 -9.40 -0.48 -9.53
CA ALA A 13 -8.33 -0.44 -8.54
C ALA A 13 -7.42 -1.67 -8.62
N LEU A 14 -6.12 -1.44 -8.79
CA LEU A 14 -5.09 -2.45 -8.60
C LEU A 14 -4.59 -2.43 -7.16
N VAL A 15 -4.77 -3.55 -6.45
CA VAL A 15 -4.27 -3.73 -5.07
C VAL A 15 -3.22 -4.82 -5.06
N THR A 16 -1.97 -4.43 -4.84
CA THR A 16 -0.87 -5.40 -4.78
C THR A 16 -0.75 -6.05 -3.42
N GLY A 17 -0.44 -7.35 -3.37
CA GLY A 17 -0.32 -8.09 -2.10
C GLY A 17 -1.66 -8.24 -1.37
N ALA A 18 -2.76 -8.36 -2.12
CA ALA A 18 -4.12 -8.51 -1.61
C ALA A 18 -4.34 -9.82 -0.82
N SER A 19 -3.43 -10.79 -0.94
CA SER A 19 -3.42 -12.01 -0.12
C SER A 19 -3.05 -11.77 1.35
N GLY A 20 -2.51 -10.59 1.68
CA GLY A 20 -2.10 -10.19 3.02
C GLY A 20 -3.18 -9.41 3.77
N GLY A 21 -2.91 -9.10 5.05
CA GLY A 21 -3.87 -8.41 5.92
C GLY A 21 -4.31 -7.04 5.38
N ILE A 22 -3.38 -6.09 5.23
CA ILE A 22 -3.68 -4.72 4.78
C ILE A 22 -4.24 -4.71 3.35
N GLY A 23 -3.56 -5.34 2.40
CA GLY A 23 -4.02 -5.41 1.01
C GLY A 23 -5.43 -6.01 0.87
N GLY A 24 -5.72 -7.09 1.58
CA GLY A 24 -7.06 -7.69 1.59
C GLY A 24 -8.12 -6.77 2.20
N ALA A 25 -7.77 -6.00 3.24
CA ALA A 25 -8.68 -5.00 3.81
C ALA A 25 -8.94 -3.84 2.85
N CYS A 26 -7.91 -3.32 2.17
CA CYS A 26 -8.05 -2.30 1.13
C CYS A 26 -8.95 -2.79 -0.01
N ALA A 27 -8.77 -4.03 -0.46
CA ALA A 27 -9.61 -4.62 -1.51
C ALA A 27 -11.09 -4.65 -1.09
N ARG A 28 -11.39 -5.12 0.13
CA ARG A 28 -12.77 -5.12 0.66
C ARG A 28 -13.37 -3.73 0.71
N GLU A 29 -12.60 -2.77 1.22
CA GLU A 29 -13.10 -1.41 1.41
C GLU A 29 -13.33 -0.68 0.07
N LEU A 30 -12.43 -0.83 -0.90
CA LEU A 30 -12.60 -0.25 -2.24
C LEU A 30 -13.78 -0.88 -2.98
N PHE A 31 -13.92 -2.21 -2.92
CA PHE A 31 -15.03 -2.92 -3.56
C PHE A 31 -16.39 -2.50 -2.97
N LYS A 32 -16.49 -2.40 -1.64
CA LYS A 32 -17.69 -1.94 -0.95
C LYS A 32 -18.14 -0.54 -1.41
N ASN A 33 -17.20 0.28 -1.89
CA ASN A 33 -17.46 1.61 -2.43
C ASN A 33 -17.64 1.62 -3.97
N GLY A 34 -17.78 0.45 -4.60
CA GLY A 34 -18.14 0.29 -6.02
C GLY A 34 -16.95 0.18 -6.99
N ALA A 35 -15.72 0.06 -6.50
CA ALA A 35 -14.56 -0.14 -7.37
C ALA A 35 -14.53 -1.57 -7.95
N ARG A 36 -14.18 -1.66 -9.24
CA ARG A 36 -13.69 -2.91 -9.86
C ARG A 36 -12.27 -3.17 -9.36
N LEU A 37 -11.85 -4.43 -9.30
CA LEU A 37 -10.58 -4.79 -8.68
C LEU A 37 -9.70 -5.66 -9.59
N ALA A 38 -8.41 -5.34 -9.62
CA ALA A 38 -7.34 -6.25 -10.00
C ALA A 38 -6.50 -6.55 -8.74
N LEU A 39 -6.48 -7.80 -8.29
CA LEU A 39 -5.86 -8.20 -7.04
C LEU A 39 -4.62 -9.05 -7.31
N THR A 40 -3.49 -8.74 -6.66
CA THR A 40 -2.28 -9.56 -6.79
C THR A 40 -1.91 -10.33 -5.54
N CYS A 41 -1.28 -11.49 -5.74
CA CYS A 41 -0.54 -12.22 -4.71
C CYS A 41 0.85 -12.60 -5.22
N SER A 42 1.76 -12.95 -4.32
CA SER A 42 3.18 -13.15 -4.67
C SER A 42 3.51 -14.55 -5.19
N SER A 43 2.58 -15.51 -5.08
CA SER A 43 2.84 -16.90 -5.47
C SER A 43 1.56 -17.72 -5.59
N GLU A 44 1.64 -18.84 -6.29
CA GLU A 44 0.58 -19.85 -6.37
C GLU A 44 0.10 -20.33 -4.99
N LYS A 45 0.99 -20.38 -4.00
CA LYS A 45 0.65 -20.79 -2.62
C LYS A 45 -0.36 -19.84 -1.96
N THR A 46 -0.38 -18.59 -2.40
CA THR A 46 -1.28 -17.54 -1.90
C THR A 46 -2.45 -17.26 -2.83
N LEU A 47 -2.51 -17.92 -3.99
CA LEU A 47 -3.58 -17.74 -4.98
C LEU A 47 -4.94 -18.05 -4.37
N ALA A 48 -5.08 -19.20 -3.70
CA ALA A 48 -6.33 -19.62 -3.06
C ALA A 48 -6.92 -18.56 -2.10
N LYS A 49 -6.06 -17.80 -1.40
CA LYS A 49 -6.51 -16.73 -0.49
C LYS A 49 -7.14 -15.56 -1.25
N ILE A 50 -6.55 -15.15 -2.38
CA ILE A 50 -7.10 -14.04 -3.17
C ILE A 50 -8.30 -14.46 -3.99
N THR A 51 -8.37 -15.71 -4.47
CA THR A 51 -9.58 -16.22 -5.14
C THR A 51 -10.74 -16.37 -4.18
N ASP A 52 -10.53 -16.86 -2.94
CA ASP A 52 -11.57 -16.87 -1.90
C ASP A 52 -12.06 -15.46 -1.57
N LEU A 53 -11.14 -14.49 -1.44
CA LEU A 53 -11.49 -13.09 -1.26
C LEU A 53 -12.34 -12.56 -2.44
N ALA A 54 -11.91 -12.79 -3.67
CA ALA A 54 -12.63 -12.35 -4.87
C ALA A 54 -14.03 -12.96 -4.95
N THR A 55 -14.18 -14.25 -4.66
CA THR A 55 -15.49 -14.92 -4.62
C THR A 55 -16.40 -14.30 -3.56
N LYS A 56 -15.89 -14.05 -2.35
CA LYS A 56 -16.67 -13.41 -1.28
C LYS A 56 -17.12 -12.00 -1.65
N LEU A 57 -16.26 -11.24 -2.34
CA LEU A 57 -16.60 -9.90 -2.81
C LEU A 57 -17.69 -9.94 -3.88
N ARG A 58 -17.52 -10.76 -4.92
CA ARG A 58 -18.57 -10.92 -5.95
C ARG A 58 -19.91 -11.35 -5.38
N ASN A 59 -19.93 -12.22 -4.37
CA ASN A 59 -21.16 -12.67 -3.71
C ASN A 59 -21.78 -11.63 -2.77
N SER A 60 -21.08 -10.53 -2.47
CA SER A 60 -21.54 -9.49 -1.53
C SER A 60 -22.37 -8.39 -2.18
N THR A 61 -22.51 -8.42 -3.51
CA THR A 61 -23.28 -7.44 -4.29
C THR A 61 -24.04 -8.13 -5.42
N GLU A 62 -25.16 -7.56 -5.83
CA GLU A 62 -25.88 -7.96 -7.05
C GLU A 62 -25.32 -7.26 -8.31
N ASP A 63 -24.48 -6.23 -8.11
CA ASP A 63 -23.80 -5.54 -9.20
C ASP A 63 -22.73 -6.45 -9.82
N ASP A 64 -22.65 -6.50 -11.15
CA ASP A 64 -21.62 -7.23 -11.90
C ASP A 64 -20.27 -6.48 -11.85
N THR A 65 -19.69 -6.40 -10.65
CA THR A 65 -18.44 -5.69 -10.39
C THR A 65 -17.27 -6.65 -10.57
N ASP A 66 -16.49 -6.43 -11.63
CA ASP A 66 -15.34 -7.28 -11.95
C ASP A 66 -14.27 -7.26 -10.86
N VAL A 67 -13.84 -8.47 -10.48
CA VAL A 67 -12.65 -8.71 -9.67
C VAL A 67 -11.77 -9.68 -10.44
N THR A 68 -10.49 -9.41 -10.61
CA THR A 68 -9.53 -10.34 -11.24
C THR A 68 -8.38 -10.64 -10.28
N CYS A 69 -7.77 -11.81 -10.43
CA CYS A 69 -6.75 -12.32 -9.52
C CYS A 69 -5.49 -12.69 -10.29
N HIS A 70 -4.34 -12.15 -9.87
CA HIS A 70 -3.07 -12.27 -10.57
C HIS A 70 -1.96 -12.76 -9.65
N VAL A 71 -1.19 -13.76 -10.08
CA VAL A 71 0.05 -14.16 -9.41
C VAL A 71 1.20 -13.37 -10.02
N VAL A 72 1.90 -12.59 -9.19
CA VAL A 72 2.93 -11.65 -9.67
C VAL A 72 4.10 -11.61 -8.71
N ASP A 73 5.30 -11.95 -9.19
CA ASP A 73 6.53 -11.67 -8.47
C ASP A 73 6.88 -10.19 -8.62
N MET A 74 6.74 -9.42 -7.54
CA MET A 74 7.04 -7.99 -7.52
C MET A 74 8.54 -7.67 -7.71
N SER A 75 9.43 -8.65 -7.59
CA SER A 75 10.84 -8.47 -7.93
C SER A 75 11.12 -8.58 -9.43
N SER A 76 10.18 -9.13 -10.21
CA SER A 76 10.28 -9.37 -11.66
C SER A 76 9.65 -8.24 -12.47
N THR A 77 10.46 -7.55 -13.28
CA THR A 77 9.94 -6.52 -14.21
C THR A 77 8.98 -7.15 -15.22
N THR A 78 9.34 -8.32 -15.75
CA THR A 78 8.55 -9.04 -16.76
C THR A 78 7.17 -9.43 -16.22
N ASP A 79 7.08 -9.82 -14.95
CA ASP A 79 5.79 -10.20 -14.34
C ASP A 79 4.89 -8.98 -14.14
N ILE A 80 5.47 -7.84 -13.74
CA ILE A 80 4.73 -6.58 -13.61
C ILE A 80 4.24 -6.08 -14.98
N GLU A 81 5.05 -6.19 -16.03
CA GLU A 81 4.62 -5.84 -17.40
C GLU A 81 3.50 -6.75 -17.91
N LYS A 82 3.62 -8.07 -17.66
CA LYS A 82 2.55 -9.04 -17.98
C LYS A 82 1.27 -8.75 -17.21
N LEU A 83 1.35 -8.38 -15.94
CA LEU A 83 0.20 -7.97 -15.14
C LEU A 83 -0.58 -6.84 -15.83
N PHE A 84 0.10 -5.78 -16.29
CA PHE A 84 -0.57 -4.66 -16.96
C PHE A 84 -1.17 -5.05 -18.31
N LYS A 85 -0.53 -5.97 -19.05
CA LYS A 85 -1.11 -6.55 -20.25
C LYS A 85 -2.39 -7.32 -19.93
N ASN A 86 -2.37 -8.20 -18.93
CA ASN A 86 -3.54 -8.98 -18.54
C ASN A 86 -4.69 -8.07 -18.05
N ILE A 87 -4.37 -7.05 -17.25
CA ILE A 87 -5.36 -6.07 -16.80
C ILE A 87 -6.00 -5.35 -18.00
N MET A 88 -5.20 -4.93 -18.98
CA MET A 88 -5.72 -4.32 -20.20
C MET A 88 -6.64 -5.28 -20.97
N ASP A 89 -6.24 -6.55 -21.11
CA ASP A 89 -7.01 -7.57 -21.83
C ASP A 89 -8.35 -7.90 -21.12
N GLU A 90 -8.36 -7.92 -19.79
CA GLU A 90 -9.53 -8.28 -18.96
C GLU A 90 -10.48 -7.11 -18.68
N HIS A 91 -9.95 -5.90 -18.50
CA HIS A 91 -10.72 -4.74 -18.07
C HIS A 91 -10.86 -3.65 -19.14
N GLY A 92 -10.08 -3.70 -20.23
CA GLY A 92 -10.10 -2.73 -21.34
C GLY A 92 -9.30 -1.45 -21.10
N HIS A 93 -8.72 -1.27 -19.91
CA HIS A 93 -7.86 -0.14 -19.55
C HIS A 93 -6.95 -0.51 -18.37
N THR A 94 -5.90 0.30 -18.15
CA THR A 94 -5.06 0.15 -16.95
C THR A 94 -5.72 0.81 -15.72
N PRO A 95 -5.25 0.55 -14.49
CA PRO A 95 -5.94 0.99 -13.28
C PRO A 95 -6.07 2.51 -13.13
N ASP A 96 -7.22 2.95 -12.61
CA ASP A 96 -7.45 4.35 -12.19
C ASP A 96 -6.95 4.60 -10.77
N ILE A 97 -6.91 3.54 -9.96
CA ILE A 97 -6.45 3.54 -8.57
C ILE A 97 -5.35 2.49 -8.43
N LEU A 98 -4.22 2.86 -7.84
CA LEU A 98 -3.13 1.96 -7.52
C LEU A 98 -2.86 2.00 -6.02
N VAL A 99 -3.11 0.89 -5.34
CA VAL A 99 -2.66 0.65 -3.96
C VAL A 99 -1.40 -0.20 -4.02
N SER A 100 -0.24 0.45 -3.97
CA SER A 100 1.07 -0.22 -3.93
C SER A 100 1.36 -0.70 -2.50
N ASN A 101 0.84 -1.90 -2.18
CA ASN A 101 0.86 -2.47 -0.84
C ASN A 101 1.81 -3.67 -0.69
N ALA A 102 2.07 -4.42 -1.77
CA ALA A 102 2.98 -5.57 -1.70
C ALA A 102 4.33 -5.16 -1.09
N GLY A 103 4.81 -5.96 -0.15
CA GLY A 103 6.07 -5.70 0.50
C GLY A 103 6.53 -6.85 1.38
N THR A 104 7.83 -6.82 1.70
CA THR A 104 8.50 -7.82 2.55
C THR A 104 9.40 -7.14 3.57
N ALA A 105 9.59 -7.77 4.74
CA ALA A 105 10.58 -7.35 5.75
C ALA A 105 12.00 -7.89 5.49
N GLY A 106 12.16 -8.78 4.52
CA GLY A 106 13.40 -9.51 4.22
C GLY A 106 13.10 -10.88 3.59
N PHE A 107 14.06 -11.79 3.56
CA PHE A 107 13.77 -13.14 3.05
C PHE A 107 12.70 -13.86 3.89
N ASN A 108 11.78 -14.55 3.22
CA ASN A 108 10.65 -15.24 3.85
C ASN A 108 9.81 -14.35 4.79
N ASN A 109 9.73 -13.05 4.53
CA ASN A 109 9.08 -12.04 5.39
C ASN A 109 9.65 -11.96 6.83
N LYS A 110 10.90 -12.40 7.04
CA LYS A 110 11.58 -12.25 8.32
C LYS A 110 12.35 -10.94 8.35
N ALA A 111 12.12 -10.17 9.41
CA ALA A 111 12.90 -8.97 9.69
C ALA A 111 14.28 -9.33 10.25
N ASN A 112 15.33 -8.73 9.70
CA ASN A 112 16.69 -8.77 10.22
C ASN A 112 17.08 -7.37 10.71
N PRO A 113 17.02 -7.08 12.02
CA PRO A 113 17.25 -5.72 12.53
C PRO A 113 18.74 -5.31 12.52
N TYR A 114 19.65 -6.28 12.45
CA TYR A 114 21.09 -6.07 12.58
C TYR A 114 21.77 -6.03 11.20
N LEU A 115 22.56 -4.98 10.94
CA LEU A 115 23.21 -4.72 9.66
C LEU A 115 24.11 -5.89 9.23
N GLU A 116 24.87 -6.44 10.15
CA GLU A 116 25.82 -7.55 9.93
C GLU A 116 25.15 -8.84 9.46
N ASN A 117 23.84 -8.97 9.65
CA ASN A 117 23.06 -10.14 9.24
C ASN A 117 22.33 -9.92 7.90
N ILE A 118 22.42 -8.73 7.32
CA ILE A 118 21.78 -8.41 6.04
C ILE A 118 22.79 -8.60 4.92
N SER A 119 22.60 -9.65 4.12
CA SER A 119 23.41 -9.84 2.92
C SER A 119 23.02 -8.84 1.83
N LEU A 120 23.91 -8.64 0.85
CA LEU A 120 23.62 -7.78 -0.29
C LEU A 120 22.40 -8.30 -1.09
N GLU A 121 22.26 -9.61 -1.20
CA GLU A 121 21.14 -10.24 -1.89
C GLU A 121 19.81 -9.97 -1.17
N GLU A 122 19.79 -9.99 0.16
CA GLU A 122 18.59 -9.64 0.93
C GLU A 122 18.26 -8.15 0.81
N PHE A 123 19.28 -7.29 0.82
CA PHE A 123 19.13 -5.86 0.58
C PHE A 123 18.47 -5.61 -0.78
N ASP A 124 19.06 -6.15 -1.85
CA ASP A 124 18.57 -5.98 -3.22
C ASP A 124 17.18 -6.59 -3.39
N PHE A 125 16.92 -7.76 -2.84
CA PHE A 125 15.60 -8.39 -2.84
C PHE A 125 14.53 -7.47 -2.23
N THR A 126 14.83 -6.90 -1.08
CA THR A 126 13.91 -6.01 -0.35
C THR A 126 13.68 -4.70 -1.10
N ILE A 127 14.74 -4.11 -1.66
CA ILE A 127 14.63 -2.91 -2.51
C ILE A 127 13.80 -3.20 -3.76
N ASN A 128 14.03 -4.33 -4.41
CA ASN A 128 13.34 -4.71 -5.63
C ASN A 128 11.84 -4.87 -5.43
N ILE A 129 11.42 -5.56 -4.36
CA ILE A 129 10.00 -5.75 -4.05
C ILE A 129 9.35 -4.47 -3.54
N ASN A 130 9.96 -3.78 -2.57
CA ASN A 130 9.28 -2.68 -1.88
C ASN A 130 9.33 -1.37 -2.69
N LEU A 131 10.48 -1.08 -3.34
CA LEU A 131 10.72 0.21 -3.99
C LEU A 131 10.67 0.12 -5.51
N ARG A 132 11.46 -0.79 -6.12
CA ARG A 132 11.54 -0.88 -7.60
C ARG A 132 10.19 -1.26 -8.21
N ALA A 133 9.47 -2.19 -7.59
CA ALA A 133 8.12 -2.57 -8.01
C ALA A 133 7.18 -1.36 -8.01
N SER A 134 7.15 -0.59 -6.92
CA SER A 134 6.34 0.63 -6.78
C SER A 134 6.62 1.65 -7.89
N PHE A 135 7.89 1.85 -8.25
CA PHE A 135 8.27 2.68 -9.40
C PHE A 135 7.70 2.14 -10.72
N LEU A 136 7.84 0.84 -10.99
CA LEU A 136 7.34 0.23 -12.22
C LEU A 136 5.81 0.28 -12.32
N LEU A 137 5.10 -0.01 -11.23
CA LEU A 137 3.64 0.09 -11.16
C LEU A 137 3.17 1.51 -11.48
N CYS A 138 3.83 2.53 -10.92
CA CYS A 138 3.53 3.93 -11.26
C CYS A 138 3.80 4.23 -12.73
N LYS A 139 4.95 3.81 -13.25
CA LYS A 139 5.34 4.04 -14.65
C LYS A 139 4.31 3.47 -15.64
N LEU A 140 3.72 2.32 -15.34
CA LEU A 140 2.75 1.65 -16.20
C LEU A 140 1.31 2.19 -16.03
N ALA A 141 0.94 2.64 -14.83
CA ALA A 141 -0.40 3.20 -14.57
C ALA A 141 -0.53 4.67 -15.00
N MET A 142 0.53 5.46 -14.85
CA MET A 142 0.50 6.92 -15.03
C MET A 142 -0.04 7.39 -16.40
N PRO A 143 0.32 6.78 -17.56
CA PRO A 143 -0.13 7.28 -18.86
C PRO A 143 -1.65 7.34 -19.00
N HIS A 144 -2.36 6.32 -18.51
CA HIS A 144 -3.84 6.28 -18.51
C HIS A 144 -4.43 7.30 -17.53
N MET A 145 -3.89 7.36 -16.31
CA MET A 145 -4.33 8.33 -15.31
C MET A 145 -4.21 9.79 -15.81
N VAL A 146 -3.09 10.11 -16.47
CA VAL A 146 -2.85 11.43 -17.05
C VAL A 146 -3.77 11.71 -18.24
N SER A 147 -3.97 10.73 -19.14
CA SER A 147 -4.79 10.94 -20.34
C SER A 147 -6.26 11.22 -20.03
N GLN A 148 -6.80 10.61 -18.97
CA GLN A 148 -8.17 10.86 -18.50
C GLN A 148 -8.29 12.02 -17.51
N GLY A 149 -7.16 12.63 -17.10
CA GLY A 149 -7.15 13.73 -16.13
C GLY A 149 -7.54 13.31 -14.70
N TRP A 150 -7.42 12.02 -14.37
CA TRP A 150 -7.80 11.46 -13.07
C TRP A 150 -6.98 10.21 -12.74
N GLY A 151 -6.41 10.17 -11.54
CA GLY A 151 -5.80 8.96 -10.99
C GLY A 151 -5.48 9.09 -9.51
N ARG A 152 -5.40 7.94 -8.81
CA ARG A 152 -5.06 7.89 -7.40
C ARG A 152 -4.02 6.82 -7.14
N ILE A 153 -2.88 7.21 -6.58
CA ILE A 153 -1.83 6.27 -6.18
C ILE A 153 -1.62 6.40 -4.68
N VAL A 154 -1.72 5.29 -3.97
CA VAL A 154 -1.46 5.19 -2.53
C VAL A 154 -0.37 4.16 -2.30
N PHE A 155 0.77 4.62 -1.79
CA PHE A 155 1.81 3.72 -1.30
C PHE A 155 1.47 3.31 0.13
N VAL A 156 1.70 2.02 0.45
CA VAL A 156 1.71 1.55 1.84
C VAL A 156 3.18 1.44 2.26
N SER A 157 3.72 2.53 2.81
CA SER A 157 5.07 2.57 3.34
C SER A 157 5.17 1.93 4.72
N SER A 158 5.78 2.61 5.68
CA SER A 158 5.92 2.22 7.08
C SER A 158 6.52 3.38 7.86
N ILE A 159 6.25 3.44 9.16
CA ILE A 159 7.01 4.32 10.07
C ILE A 159 8.53 4.02 10.05
N SER A 160 8.97 2.86 9.54
CA SER A 160 10.39 2.59 9.32
C SER A 160 11.04 3.51 8.27
N ALA A 161 10.26 4.20 7.43
CA ALA A 161 10.76 5.17 6.46
C ALA A 161 11.54 6.34 7.12
N ILE A 162 11.23 6.66 8.38
CA ILE A 162 11.95 7.70 9.14
C ILE A 162 13.08 7.13 10.01
N GLY A 163 13.53 5.90 9.71
CA GLY A 163 14.66 5.24 10.39
C GLY A 163 14.31 4.52 11.69
N GLY A 164 13.03 4.40 12.03
CA GLY A 164 12.57 3.68 13.23
C GLY A 164 12.10 2.24 12.98
N GLY A 165 11.57 1.62 14.03
CA GLY A 165 10.90 0.32 13.96
C GLY A 165 11.78 -0.87 14.32
N ILE A 166 11.23 -2.06 14.11
CA ILE A 166 11.84 -3.36 14.47
C ILE A 166 12.50 -4.05 13.27
N ASN A 167 12.49 -3.38 12.12
CA ASN A 167 12.95 -3.91 10.84
C ASN A 167 14.41 -3.53 10.57
N GLY A 168 15.01 -4.15 9.55
CA GLY A 168 16.37 -3.83 9.12
C GLY A 168 16.50 -2.55 8.29
N CYS A 169 17.74 -2.11 8.09
CA CYS A 169 18.07 -0.90 7.36
C CYS A 169 17.65 -0.95 5.88
N HIS A 170 17.67 -2.12 5.25
CA HIS A 170 17.18 -2.37 3.89
C HIS A 170 15.68 -2.10 3.76
N TYR A 171 14.89 -2.57 4.73
CA TYR A 171 13.47 -2.28 4.78
C TYR A 171 13.22 -0.77 4.96
N ALA A 172 13.88 -0.16 5.94
CA ALA A 172 13.78 1.28 6.21
C ALA A 172 14.14 2.11 4.96
N ALA A 173 15.25 1.80 4.30
CA ALA A 173 15.68 2.44 3.06
C ALA A 173 14.65 2.28 1.94
N SER A 174 14.09 1.08 1.77
CA SER A 174 13.06 0.82 0.76
C SER A 174 11.78 1.64 0.98
N LYS A 175 11.34 1.78 2.23
CA LYS A 175 10.14 2.55 2.60
C LYS A 175 10.39 4.06 2.51
N ALA A 176 11.56 4.53 2.92
CA ALA A 176 11.99 5.93 2.73
C ALA A 176 12.07 6.32 1.26
N GLY A 177 12.60 5.42 0.42
CA GLY A 177 12.65 5.60 -1.03
C GLY A 177 11.26 5.76 -1.66
N MET A 178 10.26 5.02 -1.17
CA MET A 178 8.88 5.18 -1.65
C MET A 178 8.29 6.54 -1.27
N THR A 179 8.52 7.02 -0.04
CA THR A 179 8.09 8.36 0.36
C THR A 179 8.75 9.44 -0.50
N GLY A 180 10.03 9.27 -0.86
CA GLY A 180 10.73 10.17 -1.79
C GLY A 180 10.14 10.13 -3.20
N LEU A 181 9.89 8.94 -3.74
CA LEU A 181 9.24 8.72 -5.03
C LEU A 181 7.86 9.39 -5.08
N MET A 182 7.04 9.18 -4.04
CA MET A 182 5.72 9.78 -3.89
C MET A 182 5.79 11.30 -3.96
N LYS A 183 6.62 11.94 -3.12
CA LYS A 183 6.74 13.41 -3.06
C LYS A 183 7.14 14.01 -4.40
N ASN A 184 8.08 13.36 -5.10
CA ASN A 184 8.52 13.83 -6.41
C ASN A 184 7.37 13.76 -7.43
N LEU A 185 6.76 12.59 -7.60
CA LEU A 185 5.70 12.37 -8.58
C LEU A 185 4.44 13.21 -8.29
N ALA A 186 4.06 13.35 -7.02
CA ALA A 186 2.90 14.16 -6.60
C ALA A 186 3.03 15.60 -7.10
N SER A 187 4.22 16.20 -6.95
CA SER A 187 4.47 17.57 -7.42
C SER A 187 4.42 17.72 -8.94
N LYS A 188 4.72 16.65 -9.69
CA LYS A 188 4.77 16.66 -11.16
C LYS A 188 3.41 16.44 -11.80
N HIS A 189 2.58 15.58 -11.22
CA HIS A 189 1.31 15.15 -11.81
C HIS A 189 0.06 15.77 -11.19
N ALA A 190 0.19 16.64 -10.20
CA ALA A 190 -0.95 17.33 -9.59
C ALA A 190 -1.80 18.10 -10.62
N LYS A 191 -1.16 18.74 -11.63
CA LYS A 191 -1.86 19.45 -12.71
C LYS A 191 -2.54 18.52 -13.70
N ASP A 192 -2.10 17.27 -13.78
CA ASP A 192 -2.69 16.22 -14.61
C ASP A 192 -3.90 15.56 -13.94
N GLY A 193 -4.29 16.01 -12.73
CA GLY A 193 -5.42 15.45 -11.98
C GLY A 193 -5.11 14.12 -11.28
N VAL A 194 -3.83 13.72 -11.23
CA VAL A 194 -3.36 12.51 -10.54
C VAL A 194 -2.81 12.89 -9.18
N THR A 195 -3.26 12.21 -8.13
CA THR A 195 -2.71 12.39 -6.77
C THR A 195 -1.91 11.16 -6.35
N LEU A 196 -0.80 11.41 -5.68
CA LEU A 196 0.02 10.38 -5.08
C LEU A 196 0.16 10.68 -3.58
N ASN A 197 -0.09 9.67 -2.75
CA ASN A 197 -0.04 9.78 -1.30
C ASN A 197 0.63 8.55 -0.71
N ASP A 198 1.05 8.67 0.55
CA ASP A 198 1.71 7.60 1.28
C ASP A 198 1.02 7.39 2.63
N VAL A 199 0.74 6.14 2.96
CA VAL A 199 0.27 5.70 4.28
C VAL A 199 1.40 4.94 4.93
N ALA A 200 1.77 5.32 6.14
CA ALA A 200 2.87 4.75 6.91
C ALA A 200 2.35 3.98 8.14
N PRO A 201 2.02 2.68 8.00
CA PRO A 201 1.64 1.86 9.14
C PRO A 201 2.80 1.61 10.11
N ALA A 202 2.45 1.51 11.38
CA ALA A 202 3.31 1.04 12.45
C ALA A 202 3.06 -0.44 12.76
N MET A 203 2.66 -0.76 13.99
CA MET A 203 2.39 -2.11 14.43
C MET A 203 0.94 -2.49 14.07
N ILE A 204 0.77 -3.23 12.98
CA ILE A 204 -0.53 -3.71 12.49
C ILE A 204 -0.60 -5.23 12.62
N GLY A 205 -1.52 -5.71 13.47
CA GLY A 205 -1.80 -7.13 13.68
C GLY A 205 -2.51 -7.78 12.49
N ASP A 206 -2.76 -9.09 12.58
CA ASP A 206 -3.41 -9.88 11.52
C ASP A 206 -2.73 -9.76 10.15
N THR A 207 -1.42 -9.54 10.15
CA THR A 207 -0.58 -9.50 8.94
C THR A 207 0.41 -10.64 8.94
N GLY A 208 0.99 -10.96 7.78
CA GLY A 208 2.08 -11.93 7.70
C GLY A 208 3.34 -11.51 8.46
N MET A 209 3.53 -10.21 8.69
CA MET A 209 4.69 -9.65 9.40
C MET A 209 4.48 -9.63 10.91
N ILE A 210 3.28 -9.25 11.35
CA ILE A 210 2.85 -9.20 12.75
C ILE A 210 1.50 -9.93 12.83
N PRO A 211 1.50 -11.25 13.07
CA PRO A 211 0.26 -11.99 13.21
C PRO A 211 -0.48 -11.64 14.52
N ASP A 212 0.27 -11.47 15.61
CA ASP A 212 -0.28 -11.20 16.95
C ASP A 212 0.73 -10.41 17.81
N GLU A 213 0.30 -10.04 19.03
CA GLU A 213 1.07 -9.24 19.97
C GLU A 213 2.36 -9.93 20.45
N LYS A 214 2.39 -11.26 20.51
CA LYS A 214 3.58 -12.02 20.94
C LYS A 214 4.75 -11.81 19.99
N ARG A 215 4.47 -11.52 18.72
CA ARG A 215 5.50 -11.23 17.72
C ARG A 215 6.33 -9.98 18.06
N VAL A 216 5.74 -9.01 18.76
CA VAL A 216 6.37 -7.72 19.08
C VAL A 216 6.73 -7.57 20.55
N GLU A 217 6.40 -8.57 21.38
CA GLU A 217 6.73 -8.58 22.81
C GLU A 217 8.23 -8.37 23.04
N GLY A 218 8.57 -7.44 23.95
CA GLY A 218 9.96 -7.10 24.27
C GLY A 218 10.69 -6.26 23.23
N THR A 219 10.07 -5.96 22.09
CA THR A 219 10.63 -5.06 21.06
C THR A 219 10.16 -3.61 21.30
N PRO A 220 10.73 -2.61 20.61
CA PRO A 220 10.15 -1.26 20.57
C PRO A 220 8.68 -1.23 20.11
N GLY A 221 8.23 -2.22 19.34
CA GLY A 221 6.85 -2.36 18.87
C GLY A 221 5.90 -3.06 19.84
N ASP A 222 6.37 -3.45 21.04
CA ASP A 222 5.55 -4.07 22.08
C ASP A 222 4.31 -3.22 22.39
N VAL A 223 3.17 -3.88 22.56
CA VAL A 223 1.87 -3.23 22.79
C VAL A 223 1.88 -2.30 24.00
N LYS A 224 2.68 -2.60 25.02
CA LYS A 224 2.84 -1.71 26.19
C LYS A 224 3.45 -0.35 25.85
N ASN A 225 4.18 -0.25 24.74
CA ASN A 225 4.79 0.97 24.23
C ASN A 225 3.85 1.72 23.27
N ILE A 226 2.72 1.13 22.87
CA ILE A 226 1.75 1.73 21.98
C ILE A 226 0.74 2.52 22.82
N PRO A 227 0.54 3.83 22.60
CA PRO A 227 -0.36 4.65 23.42
C PRO A 227 -1.82 4.15 23.51
N VAL A 228 -2.34 3.54 22.44
CA VAL A 228 -3.70 2.96 22.41
C VAL A 228 -3.77 1.58 23.10
N GLY A 229 -2.62 1.01 23.51
CA GLY A 229 -2.55 -0.25 24.24
C GLY A 229 -2.98 -1.49 23.45
N ARG A 230 -2.94 -1.42 22.11
CA ARG A 230 -3.18 -2.56 21.21
C ARG A 230 -2.46 -2.41 19.89
N LEU A 231 -2.35 -3.50 19.14
CA LEU A 231 -2.02 -3.43 17.72
C LEU A 231 -3.11 -2.69 16.93
N GLY A 232 -2.69 -2.03 15.86
CA GLY A 232 -3.60 -1.51 14.84
C GLY A 232 -4.15 -2.66 14.00
N THR A 233 -5.28 -2.42 13.35
CA THR A 233 -5.95 -3.40 12.50
C THR A 233 -5.73 -3.10 11.02
N PRO A 234 -5.74 -4.12 10.14
CA PRO A 234 -5.71 -3.89 8.70
C PRO A 234 -6.81 -2.96 8.20
N GLN A 235 -7.99 -2.98 8.83
CA GLN A 235 -9.11 -2.12 8.47
C GLN A 235 -8.83 -0.64 8.76
N GLU A 236 -8.13 -0.31 9.84
CA GLU A 236 -7.74 1.08 10.13
C GLU A 236 -6.83 1.65 9.03
N CYS A 237 -5.91 0.84 8.50
CA CYS A 237 -5.12 1.22 7.33
C CYS A 237 -5.99 1.38 6.08
N ALA A 238 -6.91 0.43 5.83
CA ALA A 238 -7.80 0.45 4.67
C ALA A 238 -8.70 1.69 4.63
N ASN A 239 -9.19 2.16 5.78
CA ASN A 239 -10.00 3.36 5.88
C ASN A 239 -9.23 4.62 5.44
N VAL A 240 -7.94 4.72 5.77
CA VAL A 240 -7.08 5.82 5.32
C VAL A 240 -6.79 5.71 3.83
N VAL A 241 -6.54 4.49 3.33
CA VAL A 241 -6.34 4.25 1.89
C VAL A 241 -7.60 4.62 1.09
N LEU A 242 -8.79 4.27 1.57
CA LEU A 242 -10.07 4.69 0.96
C LEU A 242 -10.15 6.21 0.90
N MET A 243 -9.93 6.89 2.03
CA MET A 243 -9.96 8.36 2.10
C MET A 243 -9.06 8.99 1.03
N LEU A 244 -7.81 8.51 0.90
CA LEU A 244 -6.87 9.01 -0.10
C LEU A 244 -7.23 8.62 -1.54
N SER A 245 -8.02 7.56 -1.72
CA SER A 245 -8.47 7.09 -3.03
C SER A 245 -9.70 7.86 -3.54
N ILE A 246 -10.41 8.59 -2.68
CA ILE A 246 -11.54 9.44 -3.08
C ILE A 246 -11.16 10.92 -3.13
N MET A 247 -10.24 11.38 -2.27
CA MET A 247 -9.88 12.80 -2.20
C MET A 247 -9.09 13.30 -3.41
N LYS A 248 -9.39 14.51 -3.88
CA LYS A 248 -8.57 15.25 -4.86
C LYS A 248 -7.45 16.05 -4.16
N VAL A 249 -6.71 15.39 -3.27
CA VAL A 249 -5.63 15.99 -2.48
C VAL A 249 -4.36 15.16 -2.63
N ALA A 250 -3.25 15.83 -2.94
CA ALA A 250 -1.91 15.29 -2.77
C ALA A 250 -1.31 15.92 -1.50
N LEU A 251 -1.07 15.10 -0.48
CA LEU A 251 -0.47 15.54 0.77
C LEU A 251 1.05 15.64 0.60
N LYS A 252 1.65 16.73 1.11
CA LYS A 252 3.11 16.90 1.12
C LYS A 252 3.82 15.95 2.10
N TYR A 253 3.06 15.28 2.97
CA TYR A 253 3.52 14.41 4.06
C TYR A 253 2.78 13.08 4.05
N ASP A 254 3.40 12.04 4.61
CA ASP A 254 2.81 10.72 4.83
C ASP A 254 1.73 10.76 5.91
N ILE A 255 0.66 9.98 5.75
CA ILE A 255 -0.30 9.74 6.84
C ILE A 255 0.19 8.54 7.65
N GLN A 256 0.57 8.80 8.90
CA GLN A 256 1.01 7.75 9.82
C GLN A 256 -0.18 7.10 10.51
N VAL A 257 -0.21 5.77 10.51
CA VAL A 257 -1.28 4.99 11.16
C VAL A 257 -0.65 4.19 12.31
N ASN A 258 -1.20 4.38 13.51
CA ASN A 258 -0.78 3.72 14.75
C ASN A 258 0.67 4.00 15.21
N ARG A 259 1.21 5.19 14.91
CA ARG A 259 2.57 5.55 15.36
C ARG A 259 2.59 5.87 16.87
N ALA A 260 3.58 5.31 17.57
CA ALA A 260 3.98 5.77 18.90
C ALA A 260 5.07 6.85 18.78
N VAL A 261 4.80 8.06 19.26
CA VAL A 261 5.84 9.08 19.54
C VAL A 261 5.68 9.52 20.99
N MET A 262 6.71 9.31 21.80
CA MET A 262 6.84 9.96 23.10
C MET A 262 7.77 11.17 22.92
N ASP A 263 7.21 12.33 22.53
CA ASP A 263 7.85 13.64 22.77
C ASP A 263 7.39 14.12 24.16
N LYS A 264 8.22 14.90 24.86
CA LYS A 264 7.93 15.57 26.13
C LYS A 264 6.69 16.50 26.09
N ARG A 265 5.97 16.57 24.97
CA ARG A 265 4.82 17.45 24.70
C ARG A 265 3.50 16.73 24.36
N GLY A 266 3.43 15.40 24.43
CA GLY A 266 2.18 14.66 24.22
C GLY A 266 1.91 14.22 22.77
N ILE A 267 0.82 13.45 22.61
CA ILE A 267 0.47 12.59 21.47
C ILE A 267 0.27 13.37 20.15
N THR A 268 0.94 12.96 19.06
CA THR A 268 0.62 13.40 17.69
C THR A 268 -0.06 12.25 16.94
N LEU A 269 -1.37 12.30 16.78
CA LEU A 269 -2.14 11.27 16.05
C LEU A 269 -2.30 11.56 14.55
N TYR A 270 -2.01 12.78 14.08
CA TYR A 270 -2.08 13.14 12.66
C TYR A 270 -1.14 14.32 12.41
N ASP A 271 -0.08 14.15 11.62
CA ASP A 271 0.74 15.27 11.16
C ASP A 271 0.41 15.59 9.70
N VAL A 272 -0.79 16.16 9.48
CA VAL A 272 -1.22 16.65 8.17
C VAL A 272 -0.88 18.14 8.08
N HIS A 273 0.33 18.47 7.67
CA HIS A 273 0.70 19.85 7.39
C HIS A 273 0.19 20.26 6.00
N TYR A 274 -0.95 20.96 5.97
CA TYR A 274 -1.35 21.77 4.81
C TYR A 274 -0.47 23.04 4.76
N ARG A 275 0.42 23.13 3.76
CA ARG A 275 0.92 24.44 3.28
C ARG A 275 0.26 24.73 1.94
N GLN A 276 -0.74 25.60 1.95
CA GLN A 276 -1.12 26.40 0.78
C GLN A 276 0.09 27.24 0.39
N GLU A 277 0.56 27.05 -0.85
CA GLU A 277 1.25 28.08 -1.62
C GLU A 277 0.45 28.23 -2.92
#